data_AF-A0A923WVW9-F1
#
_entry.id   AF-A0A923WVW9-F1
#
_cell.length_a   1.000
_cell.length_b   1.000
_cell.length_c   1.000
_cell.angle_alpha   90.00
_cell.angle_beta   90.00
_cell.angle_gamma   90.00
#
_symmetry.space_group_name_H-M   'P 1'
#
loop_
_entity.id
_entity.type
_entity.pdbx_description
1 polymer ?
#
loop_
_entity_poly.entity_id
_entity_poly.type
_entity_poly.pdbx_seq_one_letter_code
_entity_poly.pdbx_strand_id
1 'polypeptide(L)'
;LHSNRDIAIKLERERFERPSKGIAGLLSIPLASLPEPAQLIHPSAENLAKIRSFTWPALGLMVLAISSLIAMTILLPWTRISPATLITRQFTEWFGDGFGTIAAIAVIVALAVFASHGVTMKRYEGKFLDKAAMFEEQWFRMGAENWTHHQRLYSCVAFGLVHLVNIIYPVASIVVVGAVGGVFMMVYLRTFRQTGSTELATLAAAKLHASYNRYAFAYLFVALGLTAIYATIAILTS
;
A
#
# COMPACT_ATOMS: atom_id res chain seq x y z
N LEU A 1 26.70 16.39 -29.86
CA LEU A 1 25.30 16.85 -29.64
C LEU A 1 24.29 15.71 -29.42
N HIS A 2 24.40 14.55 -30.09
CA HIS A 2 23.53 13.39 -29.80
C HIS A 2 23.77 12.77 -28.41
N SER A 3 25.03 12.61 -27.98
CA SER A 3 25.38 12.02 -26.67
C SER A 3 24.78 12.75 -25.45
N ASN A 4 24.78 14.09 -25.41
CA ASN A 4 24.17 14.83 -24.29
C ASN A 4 22.64 14.70 -24.26
N ARG A 5 22.00 14.53 -25.42
CA ARG A 5 20.56 14.34 -25.51
C ARG A 5 20.16 12.94 -25.05
N ASP A 6 20.94 11.93 -25.40
CA ASP A 6 20.70 10.53 -24.98
C ASP A 6 20.91 10.35 -23.47
N ILE A 7 21.93 11.02 -22.90
CA ILE A 7 22.16 11.05 -21.45
C ILE A 7 20.99 11.75 -20.72
N ALA A 8 20.53 12.90 -21.23
CA ALA A 8 19.39 13.61 -20.64
C ALA A 8 18.11 12.76 -20.68
N ILE A 9 17.81 12.10 -21.80
CA ILE A 9 16.66 11.20 -21.94
C ILE A 9 16.76 10.01 -20.98
N LYS A 10 17.96 9.45 -20.80
CA LYS A 10 18.18 8.35 -19.85
C LYS A 10 17.96 8.80 -18.40
N LEU A 11 18.51 9.94 -18.02
CA LEU A 11 18.33 10.53 -16.69
C LEU A 11 16.86 10.87 -16.39
N GLU A 12 16.13 11.34 -17.39
CA GLU A 12 14.69 11.63 -17.26
C GLU A 12 13.88 10.34 -17.07
N ARG A 13 14.23 9.24 -17.76
CA ARG A 13 13.58 7.93 -17.58
C ARG A 13 13.85 7.31 -16.21
N GLU A 14 15.03 7.56 -15.65
CA GLU A 14 15.48 7.09 -14.34
C GLU A 14 15.04 8.02 -13.19
N ARG A 15 14.21 9.04 -13.43
CA ARG A 15 13.66 9.88 -12.37
C ARG A 15 12.36 9.29 -11.82
N PHE A 16 12.30 9.10 -10.50
CA PHE A 16 11.06 8.77 -9.81
C PHE A 16 10.19 10.02 -9.64
N GLU A 17 8.89 9.85 -9.86
CA GLU A 17 7.88 10.88 -9.66
C GLU A 17 6.71 10.27 -8.90
N ARG A 18 6.18 11.02 -7.94
CA ARG A 18 4.96 10.65 -7.23
C ARG A 18 3.75 10.76 -8.15
N PRO A 19 2.67 10.02 -7.88
CA PRO A 19 1.38 10.27 -8.52
C PRO A 19 0.98 11.74 -8.44
N SER A 20 0.48 12.28 -9.55
CA SER A 20 0.02 13.66 -9.68
C SER A 20 -1.47 13.79 -9.99
N LYS A 21 -2.18 12.66 -10.15
CA LYS A 21 -3.59 12.61 -10.52
C LYS A 21 -4.41 11.79 -9.53
N GLY A 22 -5.73 12.00 -9.53
CA GLY A 22 -6.66 11.26 -8.68
C GLY A 22 -6.42 11.48 -7.19
N ILE A 23 -6.92 10.54 -6.37
CA ILE A 23 -6.74 10.58 -4.91
C ILE A 23 -5.26 10.38 -4.54
N ALA A 24 -4.55 9.54 -5.30
CA ALA A 24 -3.11 9.37 -5.15
C ALA A 24 -2.34 10.70 -5.29
N GLY A 25 -2.70 11.53 -6.26
CA GLY A 25 -2.14 12.88 -6.43
C GLY A 25 -2.45 13.78 -5.24
N LEU A 26 -3.70 13.80 -4.78
CA LEU A 26 -4.11 14.61 -3.63
C LEU A 26 -3.34 14.26 -2.35
N LEU A 27 -3.14 12.96 -2.09
CA LEU A 27 -2.34 12.48 -0.95
C LEU A 27 -0.84 12.77 -1.12
N SER A 28 -0.38 13.02 -2.34
CA SER A 28 1.03 13.32 -2.62
C SER A 28 1.41 14.78 -2.39
N ILE A 29 0.47 15.71 -2.52
CA ILE A 29 0.70 17.17 -2.41
C ILE A 29 1.36 17.55 -1.07
N PRO A 30 0.83 17.15 0.10
CA PRO A 30 1.41 17.51 1.40
C PRO A 30 2.58 16.62 1.84
N LEU A 31 2.97 15.61 1.06
CA LEU A 31 4.17 14.83 1.37
C LEU A 31 5.42 15.71 1.21
N ALA A 32 6.34 15.59 2.15
CA ALA A 32 7.64 16.25 2.07
C ALA A 32 8.37 15.95 0.76
N SER A 33 9.16 16.89 0.26
CA SER A 33 9.85 16.75 -1.03
C SER A 33 10.70 15.49 -1.10
N LEU A 34 10.77 14.93 -2.31
CA LEU A 34 11.72 13.87 -2.64
C LEU A 34 13.15 14.42 -2.59
N PRO A 35 14.17 13.57 -2.37
CA PRO A 35 15.56 14.00 -2.48
C PRO A 35 15.87 14.46 -3.92
N GLU A 36 16.79 15.40 -4.10
CA GLU A 36 17.26 15.80 -5.42
C GLU A 36 18.67 15.25 -5.67
N PRO A 37 18.90 14.41 -6.71
CA PRO A 37 17.91 13.86 -7.63
C PRO A 37 17.10 12.68 -7.04
N ALA A 38 15.81 12.62 -7.37
CA ALA A 38 14.92 11.53 -6.99
C ALA A 38 15.05 10.38 -8.00
N GLN A 39 16.06 9.52 -7.81
CA GLN A 39 16.29 8.42 -8.73
C GLN A 39 15.30 7.28 -8.52
N LEU A 40 14.92 6.63 -9.63
CA LEU A 40 14.14 5.42 -9.65
C LEU A 40 15.01 4.25 -9.20
N ILE A 41 14.69 3.72 -8.03
CA ILE A 41 15.44 2.62 -7.41
C ILE A 41 14.93 1.29 -7.95
N HIS A 42 15.85 0.49 -8.47
CA HIS A 42 15.62 -0.88 -8.91
C HIS A 42 16.31 -1.88 -7.98
N PRO A 43 15.60 -2.89 -7.48
CA PRO A 43 16.21 -3.92 -6.64
C PRO A 43 17.22 -4.76 -7.46
N SER A 44 18.51 -4.60 -7.18
CA SER A 44 19.57 -5.47 -7.71
C SER A 44 19.86 -6.63 -6.75
N ALA A 45 20.28 -7.78 -7.27
CA ALA A 45 20.65 -8.93 -6.44
C ALA A 45 21.76 -8.59 -5.42
N GLU A 46 22.71 -7.76 -5.84
CA GLU A 46 23.81 -7.28 -4.99
C GLU A 46 23.29 -6.44 -3.81
N ASN A 47 22.43 -5.45 -4.07
CA ASN A 47 21.91 -4.58 -3.02
C ASN A 47 20.90 -5.32 -2.12
N LEU A 48 20.13 -6.26 -2.67
CA LEU A 48 19.25 -7.12 -1.88
C LEU A 48 19.99 -8.08 -0.96
N ALA A 49 21.21 -8.52 -1.34
CA ALA A 49 22.06 -9.37 -0.51
C ALA A 49 22.64 -8.63 0.70
N LYS A 50 22.87 -7.31 0.58
CA LYS A 50 23.31 -6.44 1.68
C LYS A 50 22.23 -6.25 2.76
N ILE A 51 20.97 -6.55 2.43
CA ILE A 51 19.82 -6.32 3.30
C ILE A 51 19.43 -7.65 3.98
N ARG A 52 19.33 -7.62 5.31
CA ARG A 52 18.86 -8.78 6.10
C ARG A 52 17.52 -9.33 5.61
N SER A 53 17.25 -10.60 5.89
CA SER A 53 15.92 -11.17 5.67
C SER A 53 14.90 -10.55 6.63
N PHE A 54 13.68 -10.36 6.12
CA PHE A 54 12.54 -9.84 6.86
C PHE A 54 11.39 -10.85 6.99
N THR A 55 11.60 -12.12 6.63
CA THR A 55 10.56 -13.16 6.66
C THR A 55 9.83 -13.23 8.00
N TRP A 56 10.57 -13.45 9.11
CA TRP A 56 9.98 -13.55 10.45
C TRP A 56 9.43 -12.22 10.98
N PRO A 57 10.15 -11.08 10.85
CA PRO A 57 9.57 -9.78 11.17
C PRO A 57 8.28 -9.48 10.40
N ALA A 58 8.20 -9.83 9.12
CA ALA A 58 7.02 -9.63 8.29
C ALA A 58 5.84 -10.49 8.75
N LEU A 59 6.09 -11.76 9.09
CA LEU A 59 5.07 -12.65 9.64
C LEU A 59 4.56 -12.14 10.98
N GLY A 60 5.45 -11.77 11.90
CA GLY A 60 5.07 -11.19 13.19
C GLY A 60 4.27 -9.89 13.04
N LEU A 61 4.67 -9.03 12.11
CA LEU A 61 3.94 -7.80 11.78
C LEU A 61 2.55 -8.10 11.19
N MET A 62 2.43 -9.13 10.34
CA MET A 62 1.15 -9.58 9.81
C MET A 62 0.21 -10.07 10.91
N VAL A 63 0.69 -10.94 11.80
CA VAL A 63 -0.09 -11.44 12.93
C VAL A 63 -0.54 -10.27 13.80
N LEU A 64 0.36 -9.34 14.13
CA LEU A 64 0.03 -8.15 14.93
C LEU A 64 -1.01 -7.27 14.22
N ALA A 65 -0.88 -7.06 12.91
CA ALA A 65 -1.83 -6.26 12.13
C ALA A 65 -3.22 -6.89 12.13
N ILE A 66 -3.33 -8.21 11.91
CA ILE A 66 -4.61 -8.93 11.96
C ILE A 66 -5.21 -8.88 13.37
N SER A 67 -4.42 -9.17 14.41
CA SER A 67 -4.89 -9.11 15.80
C SER A 67 -5.37 -7.71 16.17
N SER A 68 -4.65 -6.67 15.73
CA SER A 68 -5.04 -5.28 15.96
C SER A 68 -6.33 -4.91 15.22
N LEU A 69 -6.47 -5.38 13.97
CA LEU A 69 -7.69 -5.18 13.18
C LEU A 69 -8.90 -5.85 13.86
N ILE A 70 -8.75 -7.10 14.31
CA ILE A 70 -9.80 -7.84 15.04
C ILE A 70 -10.14 -7.11 16.34
N ALA A 71 -9.14 -6.75 17.14
CA ALA A 71 -9.34 -6.03 18.39
C ALA A 71 -10.07 -4.70 18.16
N MET A 72 -9.64 -3.89 17.19
CA MET A 72 -10.29 -2.61 16.86
C MET A 72 -11.74 -2.81 16.43
N THR A 73 -12.02 -3.80 15.59
CA THR A 73 -13.39 -4.05 15.11
C THR A 73 -14.31 -4.61 16.19
N ILE A 74 -13.78 -5.28 17.22
CA ILE A 74 -14.54 -5.70 18.40
C ILE A 74 -14.79 -4.51 19.33
N LEU A 75 -13.73 -3.77 19.68
CA LEU A 75 -13.78 -2.70 20.68
C LEU A 75 -14.47 -1.43 20.16
N LEU A 76 -14.38 -1.16 18.86
CA LEU A 76 -14.93 0.03 18.20
C LEU A 76 -15.78 -0.40 16.98
N PRO A 77 -17.02 -0.89 17.17
CA PRO A 77 -17.81 -1.49 16.10
C PRO A 77 -18.05 -0.58 14.89
N TRP A 78 -18.09 0.75 15.10
CA TRP A 78 -18.23 1.73 14.02
C TRP A 78 -17.05 1.71 13.02
N THR A 79 -15.89 1.20 13.44
CA THR A 79 -14.70 1.08 12.57
C THR A 79 -14.82 -0.03 11.52
N ARG A 80 -15.88 -0.85 11.58
CA ARG A 80 -16.22 -1.86 10.55
C ARG A 80 -16.80 -1.24 9.28
N ILE A 81 -17.21 0.03 9.33
CA ILE A 81 -17.76 0.73 8.17
C ILE A 81 -16.67 0.90 7.12
N SER A 82 -17.00 0.62 5.86
CA SER A 82 -16.19 0.92 4.68
C SER A 82 -17.04 1.69 3.66
N PRO A 83 -16.44 2.44 2.72
CA PRO A 83 -17.15 3.03 1.59
C PRO A 83 -17.97 1.99 0.81
N ALA A 84 -17.40 0.80 0.57
CA ALA A 84 -18.12 -0.30 -0.07
C ALA A 84 -19.37 -0.72 0.71
N THR A 85 -19.28 -0.86 2.04
CA THR A 85 -20.45 -1.21 2.87
C THR A 85 -21.53 -0.13 2.81
N LEU A 86 -21.14 1.15 2.80
CA LEU A 86 -22.09 2.26 2.69
C LEU A 86 -22.77 2.29 1.31
N ILE A 87 -22.00 2.12 0.24
CA ILE A 87 -22.51 2.09 -1.13
C ILE A 87 -23.45 0.89 -1.31
N THR A 88 -23.01 -0.31 -0.93
CA THR A 88 -23.84 -1.53 -1.05
C THR A 88 -25.15 -1.36 -0.30
N ARG A 89 -25.11 -0.94 0.97
CA ARG A 89 -26.31 -0.72 1.77
C ARG A 89 -27.26 0.28 1.12
N GLN A 90 -26.74 1.43 0.66
CA GLN A 90 -27.60 2.47 0.09
C GLN A 90 -28.27 2.02 -1.20
N PHE A 91 -27.55 1.28 -2.05
CA PHE A 91 -28.08 0.80 -3.31
C PHE A 91 -29.06 -0.36 -3.13
N THR A 92 -28.85 -1.25 -2.15
CA THR A 92 -29.85 -2.27 -1.82
C THR A 92 -31.13 -1.65 -1.26
N GLU A 93 -31.03 -0.56 -0.49
CA GLU A 93 -32.20 0.21 -0.03
C GLU A 93 -32.98 0.86 -1.19
N TRP A 94 -32.29 1.32 -2.25
CA TRP A 94 -32.93 1.98 -3.39
C TRP A 94 -33.48 1.02 -4.46
N PHE A 95 -32.80 -0.10 -4.69
CA PHE A 95 -33.06 -0.97 -5.85
C PHE A 95 -33.38 -2.44 -5.48
N GLY A 96 -33.45 -2.75 -4.19
CA GLY A 96 -33.59 -4.13 -3.69
C GLY A 96 -32.28 -4.93 -3.75
N ASP A 97 -32.25 -6.11 -3.12
CA ASP A 97 -31.00 -6.86 -2.89
C ASP A 97 -30.26 -7.26 -4.16
N GLY A 98 -30.98 -7.76 -5.18
CA GLY A 98 -30.37 -8.22 -6.44
C GLY A 98 -29.78 -7.09 -7.28
N PHE A 99 -30.63 -6.18 -7.75
CA PHE A 99 -30.19 -5.06 -8.59
C PHE A 99 -29.32 -4.06 -7.82
N GLY A 100 -29.61 -3.82 -6.54
CA GLY A 100 -28.81 -2.94 -5.69
C GLY A 100 -27.38 -3.43 -5.50
N THR A 101 -27.18 -4.74 -5.30
CA THR A 101 -25.81 -5.29 -5.18
C THR A 101 -25.02 -5.14 -6.48
N ILE A 102 -25.62 -5.43 -7.64
CA ILE A 102 -24.95 -5.30 -8.94
C ILE A 102 -24.58 -3.83 -9.21
N ALA A 103 -25.52 -2.91 -8.97
CA ALA A 103 -25.28 -1.49 -9.15
C ALA A 103 -24.20 -0.94 -8.19
N ALA A 104 -24.20 -1.39 -6.92
CA ALA A 104 -23.16 -1.06 -5.97
C ALA A 104 -21.77 -1.52 -6.41
N ILE A 105 -21.65 -2.76 -6.91
CA ILE A 105 -20.38 -3.29 -7.42
C ILE A 105 -19.87 -2.43 -8.59
N ALA A 106 -20.73 -2.07 -9.53
CA ALA A 106 -20.35 -1.23 -10.66
C ALA A 106 -19.80 0.14 -10.21
N VAL A 107 -20.46 0.77 -9.23
CA VAL A 107 -20.01 2.05 -8.65
C VAL A 107 -18.69 1.89 -7.89
N ILE A 108 -18.54 0.84 -7.08
CA ILE A 108 -17.30 0.55 -6.34
C ILE A 108 -16.14 0.37 -7.31
N VAL A 109 -16.32 -0.39 -8.40
CA VAL A 109 -15.29 -0.59 -9.42
C VAL A 109 -14.95 0.73 -10.12
N ALA A 110 -15.95 1.51 -10.53
CA ALA A 110 -15.72 2.80 -11.19
C ALA A 110 -14.93 3.77 -10.30
N LEU A 111 -15.29 3.85 -9.02
CA LEU A 111 -14.60 4.68 -8.05
C LEU A 111 -13.17 4.17 -7.79
N ALA A 112 -12.95 2.84 -7.71
CA ALA A 112 -11.62 2.27 -7.51
C ALA A 112 -10.69 2.58 -8.69
N VAL A 113 -11.21 2.52 -9.93
CA VAL A 113 -10.49 2.92 -11.14
C VAL A 113 -10.15 4.40 -11.13
N PHE A 114 -11.11 5.25 -10.78
CA PHE A 114 -10.89 6.70 -10.66
C PHE A 114 -9.84 7.03 -9.59
N ALA A 115 -9.94 6.39 -8.43
CA ALA A 115 -9.06 6.61 -7.30
C ALA A 115 -7.62 6.18 -7.62
N SER A 116 -7.44 5.09 -8.38
CA SER A 116 -6.15 4.56 -8.83
C SER A 116 -5.54 5.32 -10.02
N HIS A 117 -6.23 6.32 -10.56
CA HIS A 117 -5.78 7.04 -11.74
C HIS A 117 -4.46 7.79 -11.49
N GLY A 118 -3.45 7.56 -12.33
CA GLY A 118 -2.11 8.16 -12.19
C GLY A 118 -1.10 7.31 -11.40
N VAL A 119 -1.53 6.20 -10.80
CA VAL A 119 -0.61 5.20 -10.22
C VAL A 119 -0.09 4.28 -11.34
N THR A 120 1.24 4.21 -11.52
CA THR A 120 1.85 3.34 -12.52
C THR A 120 3.11 2.66 -11.99
N MET A 121 3.13 1.33 -12.14
CA MET A 121 4.26 0.49 -11.75
C MET A 121 5.01 -0.09 -12.96
N LYS A 122 4.70 0.36 -14.18
CA LYS A 122 5.26 -0.20 -15.42
C LYS A 122 6.79 -0.12 -15.49
N ARG A 123 7.38 0.85 -14.80
CA ARG A 123 8.83 1.07 -14.74
C ARG A 123 9.56 0.12 -13.79
N TYR A 124 8.84 -0.66 -12.97
CA TYR A 124 9.44 -1.60 -12.04
C TYR A 124 9.49 -3.01 -12.63
N GLU A 125 10.55 -3.73 -12.30
CA GLU A 125 10.76 -5.13 -12.68
C GLU A 125 10.40 -6.08 -11.52
N GLY A 126 10.20 -7.37 -11.82
CA GLY A 126 9.88 -8.40 -10.81
C GLY A 126 8.40 -8.77 -10.71
N LYS A 127 8.01 -9.41 -9.60
CA LYS A 127 6.63 -9.87 -9.36
C LYS A 127 5.75 -8.68 -8.92
N PHE A 128 4.44 -8.78 -9.15
CA PHE A 128 3.49 -7.69 -8.86
C PHE A 128 3.63 -7.10 -7.44
N LEU A 129 3.69 -7.95 -6.40
CA LEU A 129 3.81 -7.50 -5.01
C LEU A 129 5.14 -6.78 -4.73
N ASP A 130 6.22 -7.20 -5.40
CA ASP A 130 7.53 -6.56 -5.28
C ASP A 130 7.53 -5.18 -5.96
N LYS A 131 6.93 -5.08 -7.15
CA LYS A 131 6.75 -3.81 -7.87
C LYS A 131 5.92 -2.82 -7.06
N ALA A 132 4.81 -3.29 -6.49
CA ALA A 132 3.91 -2.47 -5.67
C ALA A 132 4.61 -1.96 -4.41
N ALA A 133 5.27 -2.86 -3.67
CA ALA A 133 6.04 -2.47 -2.50
C ALA A 133 7.13 -1.45 -2.86
N MET A 134 7.93 -1.70 -3.89
CA MET A 134 9.01 -0.78 -4.28
C MET A 134 8.49 0.59 -4.70
N PHE A 135 7.40 0.64 -5.45
CA PHE A 135 6.75 1.88 -5.85
C PHE A 135 6.24 2.67 -4.64
N GLU A 136 5.51 2.02 -3.74
CA GLU A 136 4.96 2.67 -2.55
C GLU A 136 6.05 3.13 -1.59
N GLU A 137 7.13 2.36 -1.42
CA GLU A 137 8.25 2.81 -0.59
C GLU A 137 8.95 4.05 -1.15
N GLN A 138 9.15 4.12 -2.48
CA GLN A 138 9.70 5.34 -3.08
C GLN A 138 8.76 6.52 -2.96
N TRP A 139 7.45 6.28 -3.06
CA TRP A 139 6.45 7.30 -2.89
C TRP A 139 6.46 7.86 -1.45
N PHE A 140 6.35 7.00 -0.45
CA PHE A 140 6.08 7.39 0.93
C PHE A 140 7.32 7.52 1.82
N ARG A 141 8.50 7.01 1.44
CA ARG A 141 9.66 6.99 2.35
C ARG A 141 10.97 7.50 1.75
N MET A 142 11.13 7.55 0.43
CA MET A 142 12.39 8.02 -0.15
C MET A 142 12.70 9.46 0.27
N GLY A 143 13.86 9.66 0.90
CA GLY A 143 14.30 10.94 1.47
C GLY A 143 13.84 11.20 2.91
N ALA A 144 13.17 10.25 3.55
CA ALA A 144 12.60 10.46 4.89
C ALA A 144 13.62 10.73 5.99
N GLU A 145 14.90 10.44 5.77
CA GLU A 145 16.02 10.82 6.63
C GLU A 145 16.06 12.33 6.91
N ASN A 146 15.64 13.16 5.95
CA ASN A 146 15.65 14.62 6.02
C ASN A 146 14.31 15.22 6.45
N TRP A 147 13.30 14.38 6.66
CA TRP A 147 11.96 14.83 7.04
C TRP A 147 11.83 15.05 8.54
N THR A 148 11.04 16.05 8.92
CA THR A 148 10.58 16.25 10.30
C THR A 148 9.70 15.08 10.76
N HIS A 149 9.51 14.98 12.07
CA HIS A 149 8.60 13.97 12.65
C HIS A 149 7.16 14.10 12.13
N HIS A 150 6.67 15.33 11.95
CA HIS A 150 5.32 15.58 11.43
C HIS A 150 5.16 15.12 9.97
N GLN A 151 6.17 15.36 9.13
CA GLN A 151 6.15 14.90 7.74
C GLN A 151 6.17 13.36 7.65
N ARG A 152 6.95 12.70 8.51
CA ARG A 152 6.96 11.23 8.60
C ARG A 152 5.63 10.67 9.10
N LEU A 153 5.03 11.31 10.11
CA LEU A 153 3.71 10.94 10.62
C LEU A 153 2.64 11.09 9.53
N TYR A 154 2.62 12.23 8.84
CA TYR A 154 1.70 12.47 7.73
C TYR A 154 1.88 11.40 6.64
N SER A 155 3.12 11.07 6.27
CA SER A 155 3.37 10.01 5.30
C SER A 155 2.79 8.65 5.72
N CYS A 156 2.91 8.28 7.00
CA CYS A 156 2.31 7.03 7.50
C CYS A 156 0.78 7.06 7.47
N VAL A 157 0.17 8.21 7.78
CA VAL A 157 -1.28 8.40 7.68
C VAL A 157 -1.72 8.34 6.21
N ALA A 158 -1.02 9.04 5.30
CA ALA A 158 -1.29 9.02 3.87
C ALA A 158 -1.13 7.61 3.27
N PHE A 159 -0.16 6.83 3.76
CA PHE A 159 0.00 5.42 3.43
C PHE A 159 -1.20 4.57 3.87
N GLY A 160 -1.79 4.82 5.04
CA GLY A 160 -3.06 4.20 5.41
C GLY A 160 -4.22 4.65 4.51
N LEU A 161 -4.34 5.95 4.27
CA LEU A 161 -5.42 6.56 3.49
C LEU A 161 -5.38 6.17 2.02
N VAL A 162 -4.21 5.94 1.41
CA VAL A 162 -4.14 5.49 0.02
C VAL A 162 -4.74 4.08 -0.13
N HIS A 163 -4.86 3.29 0.93
CA HIS A 163 -5.55 2.02 0.87
C HIS A 163 -7.08 2.18 0.88
N LEU A 164 -7.62 3.34 1.31
CA LEU A 164 -9.05 3.66 1.17
C LEU A 164 -9.47 3.80 -0.30
N VAL A 165 -8.52 4.11 -1.19
CA VAL A 165 -8.68 4.14 -2.67
C VAL A 165 -9.16 2.79 -3.21
N ASN A 166 -8.87 1.69 -2.49
CA ASN A 166 -9.37 0.36 -2.84
C ASN A 166 -10.84 0.14 -2.40
N ILE A 167 -11.47 1.12 -1.70
CA ILE A 167 -12.90 1.30 -1.37
C ILE A 167 -13.52 0.20 -0.49
N ILE A 168 -12.88 -0.96 -0.41
CA ILE A 168 -13.33 -2.16 0.29
C ILE A 168 -12.83 -2.17 1.74
N TYR A 169 -11.77 -1.44 2.07
CA TYR A 169 -11.18 -1.48 3.40
C TYR A 169 -12.03 -0.74 4.45
N PRO A 170 -12.31 -1.36 5.61
CA PRO A 170 -12.98 -0.69 6.72
C PRO A 170 -12.05 0.33 7.36
N VAL A 171 -12.63 1.29 8.10
CA VAL A 171 -11.86 2.35 8.79
C VAL A 171 -10.76 1.76 9.69
N ALA A 172 -11.03 0.64 10.38
CA ALA A 172 -10.02 -0.03 11.20
C ALA A 172 -8.76 -0.42 10.39
N SER A 173 -8.93 -0.88 9.14
CA SER A 173 -7.81 -1.26 8.29
C SER A 173 -6.94 -0.06 7.92
N ILE A 174 -7.52 1.12 7.73
CA ILE A 174 -6.75 2.36 7.42
C ILE A 174 -5.77 2.67 8.55
N VAL A 175 -6.25 2.62 9.79
CA VAL A 175 -5.45 2.91 10.99
C VAL A 175 -4.34 1.87 11.15
N VAL A 176 -4.68 0.58 11.02
CA VAL A 176 -3.72 -0.52 11.13
C VAL A 176 -2.66 -0.45 10.03
N VAL A 177 -3.06 -0.22 8.77
CA VAL A 177 -2.13 -0.12 7.63
C VAL A 177 -1.25 1.13 7.77
N GLY A 178 -1.76 2.24 8.29
CA GLY A 178 -0.94 3.40 8.62
C GLY A 178 0.12 3.09 9.69
N ALA A 179 -0.24 2.33 10.73
CA ALA A 179 0.70 1.88 11.76
C ALA A 179 1.76 0.91 11.20
N VAL A 180 1.36 -0.03 10.35
CA VAL A 180 2.27 -0.89 9.57
C VAL A 180 3.22 -0.04 8.73
N GLY A 181 2.70 1.02 8.10
CA GLY A 181 3.51 1.98 7.37
C GLY A 181 4.55 2.71 8.24
N GLY A 182 4.24 2.92 9.53
CA GLY A 182 5.18 3.40 10.53
C GLY A 182 6.30 2.41 10.85
N VAL A 183 6.02 1.10 10.86
CA VAL A 183 7.06 0.07 10.99
C VAL A 183 7.99 0.06 9.78
N PHE A 184 7.46 0.22 8.57
CA PHE A 184 8.29 0.34 7.36
C PHE A 184 9.15 1.61 7.41
N MET A 185 8.59 2.74 7.86
CA MET A 185 9.35 3.99 8.10
C MET A 185 10.46 3.79 9.15
N MET A 186 10.20 3.05 10.22
CA MET A 186 11.19 2.72 11.23
C MET A 186 12.35 1.90 10.63
N VAL A 187 12.05 0.90 9.81
CA VAL A 187 13.06 0.08 9.12
C VAL A 187 13.88 0.93 8.16
N TYR A 188 13.23 1.77 7.36
CA TYR A 188 13.90 2.74 6.49
C TYR A 188 14.92 3.57 7.26
N LEU A 189 14.48 4.28 8.30
CA LEU A 189 15.35 5.20 9.06
C LEU A 189 16.45 4.45 9.80
N ARG A 190 16.18 3.23 10.29
CA ARG A 190 17.19 2.39 10.92
C ARG A 190 18.27 1.97 9.93
N THR A 191 17.88 1.51 8.75
CA THR A 191 18.82 1.12 7.69
C THR A 191 19.63 2.32 7.22
N PHE A 192 18.99 3.48 7.01
CA PHE A 192 19.71 4.70 6.66
C PHE A 192 20.77 5.07 7.71
N ARG A 193 20.43 5.04 9.00
CA ARG A 193 21.42 5.30 10.08
C ARG A 193 22.60 4.32 10.07
N GLN A 194 22.41 3.10 9.56
CA GLN A 194 23.45 2.07 9.52
C GLN A 194 24.33 2.17 8.27
N THR A 195 23.78 2.62 7.14
CA THR A 195 24.46 2.56 5.83
C THR A 195 24.76 3.91 5.23
N GLY A 196 24.10 4.99 5.69
CA GLY A 196 24.11 6.31 5.05
C GLY A 196 23.46 6.34 3.67
N SER A 197 22.79 5.26 3.23
CA SER A 197 22.29 5.11 1.86
C SER A 197 20.76 5.12 1.82
N THR A 198 20.20 6.14 1.17
CA THR A 198 18.77 6.28 0.83
C THR A 198 18.29 5.09 -0.01
N GLU A 199 19.11 4.62 -0.95
CA GLU A 199 18.78 3.47 -1.79
C GLU A 199 18.60 2.19 -0.95
N LEU A 200 19.60 1.83 -0.13
CA LEU A 200 19.52 0.63 0.71
C LEU A 200 18.41 0.73 1.75
N ALA A 201 18.14 1.94 2.29
CA ALA A 201 17.04 2.18 3.20
C ALA A 201 15.67 1.95 2.54
N THR A 202 15.48 2.47 1.33
CA THR A 202 14.24 2.28 0.56
C THR A 202 14.05 0.80 0.19
N LEU A 203 15.11 0.14 -0.27
CA LEU A 203 15.09 -1.28 -0.59
C LEU A 203 14.79 -2.16 0.64
N ALA A 204 15.33 -1.79 1.82
CA ALA A 204 15.07 -2.54 3.04
C ALA A 204 13.61 -2.45 3.48
N ALA A 205 13.02 -1.26 3.41
CA ALA A 205 11.60 -1.07 3.64
C ALA A 205 10.76 -1.84 2.61
N ALA A 206 11.17 -1.82 1.33
CA ALA A 206 10.42 -2.48 0.25
C ALA A 206 10.47 -4.01 0.38
N LYS A 207 11.60 -4.56 0.80
CA LYS A 207 11.77 -5.98 1.07
C LYS A 207 10.89 -6.45 2.23
N LEU A 208 10.82 -5.68 3.32
CA LEU A 208 9.88 -5.95 4.42
C LEU A 208 8.43 -5.84 3.94
N HIS A 209 8.07 -4.75 3.26
CA HIS A 209 6.72 -4.52 2.76
C HIS A 209 6.25 -5.61 1.80
N ALA A 210 7.07 -5.99 0.82
CA ALA A 210 6.75 -7.09 -0.09
C ALA A 210 6.57 -8.43 0.65
N SER A 211 7.39 -8.68 1.69
CA SER A 211 7.26 -9.90 2.51
C SER A 211 5.97 -9.88 3.33
N TYR A 212 5.63 -8.73 3.92
CA TYR A 212 4.35 -8.51 4.62
C TYR A 212 3.17 -8.73 3.67
N ASN A 213 3.21 -8.17 2.46
CA ASN A 213 2.15 -8.32 1.47
C ASN A 213 1.95 -9.77 1.04
N ARG A 214 3.02 -10.56 0.90
CA ARG A 214 2.87 -12.00 0.60
C ARG A 214 2.08 -12.71 1.69
N TYR A 215 2.38 -12.46 2.96
CA TYR A 215 1.60 -13.03 4.07
C TYR A 215 0.18 -12.47 4.13
N ALA A 216 -0.02 -11.18 3.84
CA ALA A 216 -1.32 -10.53 3.82
C ALA A 216 -2.24 -11.19 2.77
N PHE A 217 -1.71 -11.34 1.55
CA PHE A 217 -2.43 -11.97 0.45
C PHE A 217 -2.69 -13.45 0.73
N ALA A 218 -1.70 -14.19 1.26
CA ALA A 218 -1.92 -15.58 1.65
C ALA A 218 -3.04 -15.72 2.69
N TYR A 219 -3.05 -14.86 3.71
CA TYR A 219 -4.12 -14.81 4.69
C TYR A 219 -5.48 -14.48 4.05
N LEU A 220 -5.54 -13.47 3.19
CA LEU A 220 -6.78 -13.10 2.48
C LEU A 220 -7.34 -14.26 1.64
N PHE A 221 -6.49 -14.98 0.90
CA PHE A 221 -6.92 -16.15 0.12
C PHE A 221 -7.45 -17.27 1.00
N VAL A 222 -6.78 -17.57 2.11
CA VAL A 222 -7.24 -18.58 3.08
C VAL A 222 -8.57 -18.15 3.70
N ALA A 223 -8.69 -16.91 4.15
CA ALA A 223 -9.92 -16.38 4.75
C ALA A 223 -11.09 -16.43 3.75
N LEU A 224 -10.89 -15.98 2.52
CA LEU A 224 -11.91 -16.04 1.46
C LEU A 224 -12.34 -17.48 1.16
N GLY A 225 -11.38 -18.41 1.06
CA GLY A 225 -11.67 -19.82 0.85
C GLY A 225 -12.53 -20.41 1.98
N LEU A 226 -12.17 -20.14 3.23
CA LEU A 226 -12.95 -20.59 4.39
C LEU A 226 -14.36 -19.98 4.42
N THR A 227 -14.51 -18.69 4.10
CA THR A 227 -15.82 -18.04 4.01
C THR A 227 -16.69 -18.65 2.91
N ALA A 228 -16.12 -18.94 1.73
CA ALA A 228 -16.84 -19.57 0.64
C ALA A 228 -17.31 -20.99 0.98
N ILE A 229 -16.45 -21.78 1.64
CA ILE A 229 -16.80 -23.13 2.14
C ILE A 229 -17.95 -23.03 3.14
N TYR A 230 -17.83 -22.15 4.13
CA TYR A 230 -18.88 -21.94 5.15
C TYR A 230 -20.22 -21.55 4.51
N ALA A 231 -20.22 -20.59 3.57
CA ALA A 231 -21.42 -20.16 2.87
C ALA A 231 -22.06 -21.30 2.06
N THR A 232 -21.23 -22.12 1.39
CA THR A 232 -21.71 -23.28 0.62
C THR A 232 -22.38 -24.30 1.52
N ILE A 233 -21.76 -24.64 2.66
CA ILE A 233 -22.33 -25.56 3.65
C ILE A 233 -23.67 -25.02 4.15
N ALA A 234 -23.74 -23.73 4.52
CA ALA A 234 -24.96 -23.11 5.02
C ALA A 234 -26.12 -23.24 4.02
N ILE A 235 -25.88 -22.98 2.73
CA ILE A 235 -26.88 -23.11 1.66
C ILE A 235 -27.33 -24.56 1.46
N LEU A 236 -26.42 -25.53 1.55
CA LEU A 236 -26.75 -26.95 1.38
C LEU A 236 -27.53 -27.52 2.59
N THR A 237 -27.46 -26.85 3.74
CA THR A 237 -28.16 -27.28 4.98
C THR A 237 -29.44 -26.51 5.28
N SER A 238 -29.76 -25.46 4.50
CA SER A 238 -31.00 -24.68 4.60
C SER A 238 -32.08 -25.20 3.67
#